data_AF-A0A3B9J849-F1
#
_entry.id   AF-A0A3B9J849-F1
#
_cell.length_a   1.000
_cell.length_b   1.000
_cell.length_c   1.000
_cell.angle_alpha   90.00
_cell.angle_beta   90.00
_cell.angle_gamma   90.00
#
_symmetry.space_group_name_H-M   'P 1'
#
loop_
_entity.id
_entity.type
_entity.pdbx_description
1 polymer ?
#
loop_
_entity_poly.entity_id
_entity_poly.type
_entity_poly.pdbx_seq_one_letter_code
_entity_poly.pdbx_strand_id
1 'polypeptide(L)'
;MNRLPQIDLLSFWIGAIVASIFWAIVSALRPSLRGAIEAIKKQSMEAKLRASSGIEDSHRKIVYRQSQEMHLAASLFALDEIVLESRLLSPPAQIEPGMAPHHEDIVERTIPYLPEWPEIGGFYGAQTLSLAEALSGQARIVITGQPGAGKSTALATLASQVVNRHPDVANLHDTIPFLLHVTDLGLPLAEPKKPEELLAPIIEHQSNRAAVFDIARIPNFVQYAFQSGQALLLLDGLDEMPQPQVQEASVYLRLLLRAYPQTRVLAAGAHEYIDGMLQLGFIPLALMAWTPQKQQQFLNKWDALWQKYVSNESWAQTAPDVDSLLLKRWLAVDNLGLTPLEYTLKIWAGYAGDVRGPRPLDAIEAHIRRLAPPNTPPEALQVIGAQSSLNNLASFQSDQAKEWVKAFDQAAESASQQPTTSEAPVEDAEAVPTESAPETVQQEEQKSQKKSPAPVANASLVNKLTSSGLLKSLPKNRLRFSHPVFGAYLAGQALRGPGAAEPILNQPVWSGRTQVLRYLAAFT
;
A
#
# COMPACT_ATOMS: atom_id res chain seq x y z
N MET A 1 39.64 -52.50 -50.84
CA MET A 1 40.62 -52.01 -49.83
C MET A 1 40.84 -50.52 -50.08
N ASN A 2 40.18 -49.66 -49.32
CA ASN A 2 40.28 -48.20 -49.46
C ASN A 2 41.65 -47.74 -48.93
N ARG A 3 42.47 -47.11 -49.79
CA ARG A 3 43.71 -46.45 -49.40
C ARG A 3 43.36 -45.18 -48.63
N LEU A 4 43.72 -45.14 -47.35
CA LEU A 4 43.71 -43.91 -46.55
C LEU A 4 44.68 -42.89 -47.19
N PRO A 5 44.33 -41.59 -47.21
CA PRO A 5 45.19 -40.56 -47.75
C PRO A 5 46.51 -40.50 -46.96
N GLN A 6 47.64 -40.41 -47.67
CA GLN A 6 48.95 -40.22 -47.07
C GLN A 6 48.98 -38.85 -46.38
N ILE A 7 48.85 -38.86 -45.05
CA ILE A 7 49.05 -37.67 -44.24
C ILE A 7 50.55 -37.43 -44.20
N ASP A 8 51.00 -36.32 -44.78
CA ASP A 8 52.38 -35.88 -44.73
C ASP A 8 52.75 -35.57 -43.26
N LEU A 9 53.62 -36.40 -42.69
CA LEU A 9 53.97 -36.38 -41.26
C LEU A 9 54.51 -35.01 -40.83
N LEU A 10 55.23 -34.32 -41.72
CA LEU A 10 55.75 -32.98 -41.48
C LEU A 10 54.63 -31.96 -41.32
N SER A 11 53.63 -31.99 -42.20
CA SER A 11 52.47 -31.11 -42.16
C SER A 11 51.63 -31.33 -40.89
N PHE A 12 51.52 -32.58 -40.42
CA PHE A 12 50.85 -32.91 -39.16
C PHE A 12 51.57 -32.33 -37.94
N TRP A 13 52.89 -32.50 -37.84
CA TRP A 13 53.67 -31.98 -36.70
C TRP A 13 53.75 -30.45 -36.70
N ILE A 14 53.89 -29.82 -37.86
CA ILE A 14 53.82 -28.35 -37.99
C ILE A 14 52.44 -27.87 -37.53
N GLY A 15 51.36 -28.52 -37.97
CA GLY A 15 49.99 -28.22 -37.53
C GLY A 15 49.81 -28.37 -36.01
N ALA A 16 50.36 -29.42 -35.41
CA ALA A 16 50.28 -29.66 -33.96
C ALA A 16 51.05 -28.62 -33.13
N ILE A 17 52.22 -28.17 -33.63
CA ILE A 17 53.03 -27.12 -33.00
C ILE A 17 52.30 -25.78 -33.10
N VAL A 18 51.79 -25.41 -34.27
CA VAL A 18 51.04 -24.16 -34.47
C VAL A 18 49.77 -24.15 -33.62
N ALA A 19 49.04 -25.27 -33.55
CA ALA A 19 47.86 -25.40 -32.70
C ALA A 19 48.20 -25.28 -31.20
N SER A 20 49.31 -25.88 -30.76
CA SER A 20 49.77 -25.75 -29.36
C SER A 20 50.19 -24.34 -29.00
N ILE A 21 50.91 -23.65 -29.90
CA ILE A 21 51.29 -22.24 -29.72
C ILE A 21 50.05 -21.35 -29.69
N PHE A 22 49.09 -21.57 -30.60
CA PHE A 22 47.83 -20.84 -30.63
C PHE A 22 47.03 -21.03 -29.32
N TRP A 23 46.94 -22.27 -28.82
CA TRP A 23 46.22 -22.55 -27.58
C TRP A 23 46.92 -21.98 -26.34
N ALA A 24 48.26 -21.96 -26.32
CA ALA A 24 49.05 -21.31 -25.28
C ALA A 24 48.89 -19.78 -25.27
N ILE A 25 48.79 -19.15 -26.44
CA ILE A 25 48.53 -17.71 -26.56
C ILE A 25 47.10 -17.39 -26.11
N VAL A 26 46.10 -18.16 -26.54
CA VAL A 26 44.70 -17.98 -26.12
C VAL A 26 44.54 -18.20 -24.61
N SER A 27 45.23 -19.18 -24.03
CA SER A 27 45.19 -19.42 -22.57
C SER A 27 45.88 -18.30 -21.78
N ALA A 28 46.96 -17.73 -22.31
CA ALA A 28 47.66 -16.58 -21.71
C ALA A 28 46.86 -15.26 -21.82
N LEU A 29 46.07 -15.07 -22.88
CA LEU A 29 45.20 -13.89 -23.06
C LEU A 29 43.85 -13.98 -22.35
N ARG A 30 43.38 -15.17 -21.98
CA ARG A 30 42.13 -15.35 -21.22
C ARG A 30 42.06 -14.54 -19.91
N PRO A 31 43.07 -14.51 -19.03
CA PRO A 31 43.00 -13.74 -17.79
C PRO A 31 42.96 -12.22 -18.03
N SER A 32 43.68 -11.69 -19.03
CA SER A 32 43.64 -10.26 -19.35
C SER A 32 42.34 -9.83 -20.03
N LEU A 33 41.76 -10.67 -20.90
CA LEU A 33 40.44 -10.45 -21.47
C LEU A 33 39.33 -10.44 -20.40
N ARG A 34 39.39 -11.36 -19.43
CA ARG A 34 38.45 -11.36 -18.29
C ARG A 34 38.59 -10.09 -17.46
N GLY A 35 39.82 -9.69 -17.12
CA GLY A 35 40.08 -8.43 -16.40
C GLY A 35 39.62 -7.18 -17.17
N ALA A 36 39.79 -7.14 -18.49
CA ALA A 36 39.33 -6.04 -19.34
C ALA A 36 37.79 -5.99 -19.44
N ILE A 37 37.13 -7.15 -19.57
CA ILE A 37 35.66 -7.25 -19.56
C ILE A 37 35.10 -6.80 -18.20
N GLU A 38 35.72 -7.21 -17.10
CA GLU A 38 35.34 -6.77 -15.75
C GLU A 38 35.58 -5.27 -15.54
N ALA A 39 36.70 -4.72 -16.04
CA ALA A 39 36.99 -3.29 -15.98
C ALA A 39 36.00 -2.45 -16.82
N ILE A 40 35.65 -2.90 -18.03
CA ILE A 40 34.62 -2.26 -18.87
C ILE A 40 33.25 -2.36 -18.19
N LYS A 41 32.91 -3.52 -17.60
CA LYS A 41 31.66 -3.72 -16.86
C LYS A 41 31.60 -2.79 -15.63
N LYS A 42 32.70 -2.66 -14.89
CA LYS A 42 32.84 -1.77 -13.74
C LYS A 42 32.77 -0.30 -14.14
N GLN A 43 33.45 0.14 -15.20
CA GLN A 43 33.32 1.49 -15.76
C GLN A 43 31.90 1.79 -16.23
N SER A 44 31.23 0.82 -16.86
CA SER A 44 29.83 0.97 -17.29
C SER A 44 28.88 1.10 -16.09
N MET A 45 29.13 0.36 -15.00
CA MET A 45 28.39 0.48 -13.75
C MET A 45 28.65 1.81 -13.06
N GLU A 46 29.89 2.28 -13.01
CA GLU A 46 30.24 3.58 -12.43
C GLU A 46 29.66 4.76 -13.22
N ALA A 47 29.64 4.68 -14.56
CA ALA A 47 28.99 5.67 -15.41
C ALA A 47 27.47 5.66 -15.21
N LYS A 48 26.86 4.47 -15.08
CA LYS A 48 25.43 4.31 -14.75
C LYS A 48 25.12 4.84 -13.34
N LEU A 49 25.97 4.60 -12.34
CA LEU A 49 25.85 5.12 -10.97
C LEU A 49 25.87 6.66 -10.93
N ARG A 50 26.79 7.29 -11.66
CA ARG A 50 26.85 8.76 -11.73
C ARG A 50 25.62 9.33 -12.42
N ALA A 51 25.15 8.70 -13.50
CA ALA A 51 23.92 9.08 -14.18
C ALA A 51 22.66 8.79 -13.35
N SER A 52 22.70 7.77 -12.48
CA SER A 52 21.57 7.34 -11.66
C SER A 52 21.44 8.10 -10.33
N SER A 53 22.52 8.67 -9.79
CA SER A 53 22.51 9.33 -8.48
C SER A 53 21.40 10.38 -8.32
N GLY A 54 21.25 11.30 -9.28
CA GLY A 54 20.20 12.32 -9.23
C GLY A 54 18.78 11.77 -9.38
N ILE A 55 18.58 10.70 -10.15
CA ILE A 55 17.26 10.06 -10.31
C ILE A 55 16.93 9.17 -9.11
N GLU A 56 17.93 8.55 -8.49
CA GLU A 56 17.77 7.80 -7.25
C GLU A 56 17.32 8.71 -6.11
N ASP A 57 17.93 9.88 -5.95
CA ASP A 57 17.50 10.87 -4.93
C ASP A 57 16.07 11.35 -5.17
N SER A 58 15.71 11.61 -6.44
CA SER A 58 14.33 11.97 -6.84
C SER A 58 13.35 10.83 -6.50
N HIS A 59 13.69 9.59 -6.84
CA HIS A 59 12.92 8.39 -6.50
C HIS A 59 12.76 8.21 -4.99
N ARG A 60 13.83 8.35 -4.21
CA ARG A 60 13.80 8.27 -2.74
C ARG A 60 12.84 9.30 -2.14
N LYS A 61 12.82 10.54 -2.65
CA LYS A 61 11.84 11.56 -2.21
C LYS A 61 10.39 11.19 -2.52
N ILE A 62 10.14 10.58 -3.68
CA ILE A 62 8.80 10.11 -4.07
C ILE A 62 8.35 8.97 -3.13
N VAL A 63 9.23 8.00 -2.89
CA VAL A 63 8.96 6.89 -1.97
C VAL A 63 8.75 7.40 -0.55
N TYR A 64 9.54 8.37 -0.10
CA TYR A 64 9.35 8.99 1.20
C TYR A 64 7.96 9.63 1.33
N ARG A 65 7.57 10.50 0.39
CA ARG A 65 6.22 11.10 0.40
C ARG A 65 5.11 10.04 0.39
N GLN A 66 5.24 9.02 -0.46
CA GLN A 66 4.29 7.91 -0.53
C GLN A 66 4.19 7.17 0.81
N SER A 67 5.31 6.91 1.48
CA SER A 67 5.32 6.24 2.78
C SER A 67 4.61 7.06 3.85
N GLN A 68 4.81 8.39 3.85
CA GLN A 68 4.16 9.27 4.81
C GLN A 68 2.64 9.30 4.67
N GLU A 69 2.09 8.98 3.50
CA GLU A 69 0.64 8.95 3.24
C GLU A 69 0.00 7.57 3.51
N MET A 70 0.79 6.53 3.76
CA MET A 70 0.34 5.13 3.81
C MET A 70 -0.08 4.70 5.23
N HIS A 71 -0.94 5.51 5.85
CA HIS A 71 -1.61 5.22 7.10
C HIS A 71 -2.96 5.94 7.19
N LEU A 72 -3.80 5.53 8.13
CA LEU A 72 -5.19 5.99 8.24
C LEU A 72 -5.30 7.52 8.47
N ALA A 73 -4.41 8.08 9.29
CA ALA A 73 -4.45 9.48 9.73
C ALA A 73 -3.55 10.42 8.93
N ALA A 74 -3.24 10.09 7.67
CA ALA A 74 -2.31 10.85 6.82
C ALA A 74 -2.74 12.30 6.55
N SER A 75 -4.04 12.61 6.72
CA SER A 75 -4.55 13.98 6.64
C SER A 75 -4.23 14.83 7.87
N LEU A 76 -3.84 14.20 8.99
CA LEU A 76 -3.57 14.88 10.26
C LEU A 76 -2.09 14.90 10.61
N PHE A 77 -1.38 13.78 10.41
CA PHE A 77 -0.01 13.56 10.89
C PHE A 77 0.84 12.91 9.81
N ALA A 78 2.14 13.19 9.79
CA ALA A 78 3.08 12.41 9.00
C ALA A 78 3.28 11.03 9.64
N LEU A 79 3.55 9.99 8.83
CA LEU A 79 3.80 8.64 9.34
C LEU A 79 4.90 8.62 10.40
N ASP A 80 6.04 9.26 10.13
CA ASP A 80 7.19 9.27 11.06
C ASP A 80 6.83 9.88 12.43
N GLU A 81 5.86 10.80 12.47
CA GLU A 81 5.39 11.42 13.71
C GLU A 81 4.44 10.54 14.51
N ILE A 82 3.62 9.69 13.88
CA ILE A 82 2.56 8.91 14.57
C ILE A 82 2.88 7.42 14.71
N VAL A 83 3.78 6.90 13.88
CA VAL A 83 4.05 5.46 13.80
C VAL A 83 4.64 4.88 15.08
N LEU A 84 4.26 3.64 15.38
CA LEU A 84 4.95 2.79 16.34
C LEU A 84 5.72 1.72 15.58
N GLU A 85 6.84 1.28 16.14
CA GLU A 85 7.64 0.23 15.53
C GLU A 85 6.85 -1.07 15.36
N SER A 86 6.75 -1.54 14.12
CA SER A 86 6.19 -2.85 13.77
C SER A 86 7.23 -3.93 13.99
N ARG A 87 6.83 -4.98 14.72
CA ARG A 87 7.67 -6.15 15.01
C ARG A 87 7.00 -7.40 14.45
N LEU A 88 7.78 -8.40 14.08
CA LEU A 88 7.33 -9.70 13.60
C LEU A 88 7.44 -10.72 14.72
N LEU A 89 6.49 -11.64 14.82
CA LEU A 89 6.59 -12.77 15.73
C LEU A 89 7.78 -13.65 15.28
N SER A 90 8.73 -13.90 16.19
CA SER A 90 9.88 -14.73 15.87
C SER A 90 9.46 -16.21 15.80
N PRO A 91 9.86 -16.96 14.76
CA PRO A 91 9.74 -18.41 14.80
C PRO A 91 10.65 -18.97 15.90
N PRO A 92 10.28 -20.12 16.49
CA PRO A 92 11.14 -20.79 17.47
C PRO A 92 12.47 -21.20 16.80
N ALA A 93 13.54 -21.22 17.60
CA ALA A 93 14.84 -21.65 17.12
C ALA A 93 14.77 -23.09 16.57
N GLN A 94 15.38 -23.32 15.40
CA GLN A 94 15.47 -24.66 14.85
C GLN A 94 16.45 -25.49 15.70
N ILE A 95 15.98 -26.62 16.22
CA ILE A 95 16.82 -27.55 16.97
C ILE A 95 17.46 -28.52 15.96
N GLU A 96 18.74 -28.31 15.68
CA GLU A 96 19.51 -29.28 14.89
C GLU A 96 19.88 -30.51 15.75
N PRO A 97 19.62 -31.74 15.28
CA PRO A 97 19.99 -32.94 16.02
C PRO A 97 21.48 -32.99 16.35
N GLY A 98 21.83 -33.09 17.63
CA GLY A 98 23.21 -33.16 18.12
C GLY A 98 23.83 -31.81 18.51
N MET A 99 23.14 -30.70 18.28
CA MET A 99 23.52 -29.39 18.83
C MET A 99 22.97 -29.23 20.25
N ALA A 100 23.71 -28.50 21.10
CA ALA A 100 23.20 -28.14 22.41
C ALA A 100 21.91 -27.32 22.24
N PRO A 101 20.84 -27.61 23.00
CA PRO A 101 19.61 -26.84 22.90
C PRO A 101 19.92 -25.37 23.20
N HIS A 102 19.38 -24.48 22.37
CA HIS A 102 19.40 -23.05 22.65
C HIS A 102 18.69 -22.79 24.00
N HIS A 103 19.10 -21.74 24.71
CA HIS A 103 18.41 -21.35 25.93
C HIS A 103 17.04 -20.77 25.54
N GLU A 104 16.00 -21.59 25.68
CA GLU A 104 14.61 -21.17 25.48
C GLU A 104 14.11 -20.40 26.70
N ASP A 105 13.42 -19.29 26.44
CA ASP A 105 12.67 -18.58 27.48
C ASP A 105 11.52 -19.47 27.99
N ILE A 106 11.11 -19.29 29.24
CA ILE A 106 9.91 -19.92 29.83
C ILE A 106 8.69 -19.65 28.95
N VAL A 107 8.59 -18.46 28.36
CA VAL A 107 7.50 -18.09 27.45
C VAL A 107 7.47 -19.02 26.23
N GLU A 108 8.61 -19.30 25.60
CA GLU A 108 8.68 -20.17 24.41
C GLU A 108 8.34 -21.62 24.72
N ARG A 109 8.63 -22.09 25.94
CA ARG A 109 8.26 -23.44 26.38
C ARG A 109 6.79 -23.60 26.70
N THR A 110 6.16 -22.53 27.16
CA THR A 110 4.78 -22.57 27.68
C THR A 110 3.79 -22.22 26.59
N ILE A 111 4.17 -21.35 25.66
CA ILE A 111 3.24 -20.77 24.68
C ILE A 111 3.53 -21.37 23.31
N PRO A 112 2.53 -22.01 22.69
CA PRO A 112 2.71 -22.52 21.34
C PRO A 112 2.98 -21.36 20.37
N TYR A 113 3.87 -21.59 19.41
CA TYR A 113 4.07 -20.67 18.30
C TYR A 113 2.81 -20.66 17.41
N LEU A 114 1.99 -19.62 17.56
CA LEU A 114 0.71 -19.44 16.87
C LEU A 114 0.75 -18.18 16.00
N PRO A 115 1.39 -18.22 14.81
CA PRO A 115 1.49 -17.06 13.93
C PRO A 115 0.13 -16.59 13.40
N GLU A 116 -0.86 -17.48 13.33
CA GLU A 116 -2.23 -17.11 12.96
C GLU A 116 -2.88 -16.17 13.98
N TRP A 117 -2.52 -16.30 15.26
CA TRP A 117 -3.12 -15.60 16.39
C TRP A 117 -2.04 -14.81 17.16
N PRO A 118 -1.44 -13.80 16.52
CA PRO A 118 -0.36 -13.00 17.12
C PRO A 118 -0.81 -12.29 18.41
N GLU A 119 -2.11 -12.12 18.64
CA GLU A 119 -2.65 -11.56 19.88
C GLU A 119 -2.21 -12.36 21.12
N ILE A 120 -2.12 -13.68 21.03
CA ILE A 120 -1.62 -14.53 22.12
C ILE A 120 -0.15 -14.22 22.38
N GLY A 121 0.68 -14.22 21.33
CA GLY A 121 2.10 -13.89 21.45
C GLY A 121 2.33 -12.50 22.03
N GLY A 122 1.54 -11.51 21.60
CA GLY A 122 1.60 -10.15 22.12
C GLY A 122 1.20 -10.04 23.59
N PHE A 123 0.16 -10.76 24.01
CA PHE A 123 -0.32 -10.75 25.40
C PHE A 123 0.73 -11.30 26.37
N TYR A 124 1.44 -12.34 25.98
CA TYR A 124 2.41 -13.01 26.84
C TYR A 124 3.87 -12.63 26.60
N GLY A 125 4.15 -11.69 25.69
CA GLY A 125 5.50 -11.20 25.43
C GLY A 125 6.39 -12.19 24.68
N ALA A 126 5.85 -12.86 23.66
CA ALA A 126 6.62 -13.72 22.78
C ALA A 126 7.78 -12.97 22.10
N GLN A 127 8.84 -13.70 21.73
CA GLN A 127 9.99 -13.12 21.05
C GLN A 127 9.61 -12.50 19.71
N THR A 128 10.28 -11.42 19.35
CA THR A 128 9.99 -10.68 18.12
C THR A 128 11.26 -10.30 17.37
N LEU A 129 11.10 -10.05 16.07
CA LEU A 129 12.14 -9.58 15.16
C LEU A 129 11.71 -8.24 14.55
N SER A 130 12.66 -7.36 14.28
CA SER A 130 12.43 -6.20 13.40
C SER A 130 12.30 -6.65 11.94
N LEU A 131 11.69 -5.78 11.11
CA LEU A 131 11.61 -6.00 9.67
C LEU A 131 13.00 -6.07 9.01
N ALA A 132 13.95 -5.28 9.50
CA ALA A 132 15.32 -5.26 9.01
C ALA A 132 16.06 -6.57 9.31
N GLU A 133 15.95 -7.08 10.54
CA GLU A 133 16.51 -8.38 10.92
C GLU A 133 15.96 -9.50 10.04
N ALA A 134 14.63 -9.54 9.83
CA ALA A 134 13.98 -10.54 8.99
C ALA A 134 14.42 -10.50 7.52
N LEU A 135 14.83 -9.33 6.99
CA LEU A 135 15.33 -9.16 5.62
C LEU A 135 16.84 -9.39 5.48
N SER A 136 17.51 -9.86 6.53
CA SER A 136 18.93 -10.22 6.48
C SER A 136 19.18 -11.39 5.51
N GLY A 137 20.38 -11.47 4.94
CA GLY A 137 20.77 -12.61 4.10
C GLY A 137 20.00 -12.77 2.79
N GLN A 138 19.42 -11.69 2.24
CA GLN A 138 18.61 -11.69 1.01
C GLN A 138 17.29 -12.47 1.15
N ALA A 139 16.78 -12.62 2.38
CA ALA A 139 15.50 -13.27 2.62
C ALA A 139 14.36 -12.57 1.87
N ARG A 140 13.38 -13.38 1.47
CA ARG A 140 12.10 -12.94 0.91
C ARG A 140 11.05 -13.23 1.97
N ILE A 141 10.33 -12.20 2.40
CA ILE A 141 9.42 -12.31 3.54
C ILE A 141 8.00 -11.97 3.06
N VAL A 142 7.02 -12.79 3.48
CA VAL A 142 5.61 -12.39 3.43
C VAL A 142 5.18 -12.08 4.85
N ILE A 143 4.81 -10.82 5.11
CA ILE A 143 4.20 -10.45 6.39
C ILE A 143 2.73 -10.82 6.38
N THR A 144 2.31 -11.56 7.40
CA THR A 144 0.93 -12.01 7.57
C THR A 144 0.26 -11.31 8.74
N GLY A 145 -1.07 -11.26 8.71
CA GLY A 145 -1.88 -10.65 9.76
C GLY A 145 -3.26 -10.29 9.23
N GLN A 146 -4.21 -10.13 10.14
CA GLN A 146 -5.58 -9.77 9.78
C GLN A 146 -5.64 -8.39 9.07
N PRO A 147 -6.67 -8.12 8.26
CA PRO A 147 -6.94 -6.77 7.77
C PRO A 147 -7.00 -5.75 8.92
N GLY A 148 -6.28 -4.65 8.78
CA GLY A 148 -6.13 -3.65 9.85
C GLY A 148 -4.99 -3.90 10.84
N ALA A 149 -4.25 -5.01 10.73
CA ALA A 149 -3.07 -5.32 11.57
C ALA A 149 -1.87 -4.37 11.37
N GLY A 150 -1.91 -3.52 10.33
CA GLY A 150 -0.82 -2.59 10.02
C GLY A 150 0.21 -3.11 9.02
N LYS A 151 -0.13 -4.09 8.17
CA LYS A 151 0.76 -4.63 7.11
C LYS A 151 1.28 -3.55 6.17
N SER A 152 0.37 -2.80 5.56
CA SER A 152 0.69 -1.67 4.68
C SER A 152 1.53 -0.62 5.41
N THR A 153 1.17 -0.27 6.65
CA THR A 153 1.94 0.68 7.46
C THR A 153 3.33 0.15 7.78
N ALA A 154 3.51 -1.16 8.04
CA ALA A 154 4.84 -1.76 8.24
C ALA A 154 5.74 -1.64 7.00
N LEU A 155 5.19 -1.88 5.80
CA LEU A 155 5.91 -1.65 4.54
C LEU A 155 6.32 -0.19 4.38
N ALA A 156 5.41 0.74 4.67
CA ALA A 156 5.65 2.18 4.60
C ALA A 156 6.74 2.62 5.59
N THR A 157 6.70 2.16 6.84
CA THR A 157 7.71 2.47 7.85
C THR A 157 9.09 2.01 7.41
N LEU A 158 9.20 0.78 6.89
CA LEU A 158 10.47 0.27 6.38
C LEU A 158 10.96 1.12 5.20
N ALA A 159 10.08 1.47 4.27
CA ALA A 159 10.42 2.34 3.13
C ALA A 159 10.97 3.69 3.61
N SER A 160 10.30 4.34 4.57
CA SER A 160 10.72 5.60 5.17
C SER A 160 12.10 5.48 5.83
N GLN A 161 12.30 4.44 6.65
CA GLN A 161 13.56 4.18 7.33
C GLN A 161 14.71 3.92 6.35
N VAL A 162 14.49 3.15 5.27
CA VAL A 162 15.51 2.89 4.24
C VAL A 162 15.85 4.15 3.46
N VAL A 163 14.86 4.98 3.12
CA VAL A 163 15.11 6.27 2.46
C VAL A 163 15.94 7.20 3.34
N ASN A 164 15.61 7.29 4.63
CA ASN A 164 16.29 8.14 5.60
C ASN A 164 17.58 7.55 6.17
N ARG A 165 17.96 6.33 5.75
CA ARG A 165 19.11 5.58 6.28
C ARG A 165 19.10 5.49 7.81
N HIS A 166 17.95 5.15 8.38
CA HIS A 166 17.78 5.01 9.82
C HIS A 166 18.78 3.96 10.37
N PRO A 167 19.38 4.17 11.57
CA PRO A 167 20.37 3.24 12.13
C PRO A 167 19.89 1.78 12.22
N ASP A 168 18.61 1.59 12.57
CA ASP A 168 18.01 0.25 12.75
C ASP A 168 17.88 -0.56 11.46
N VAL A 169 18.04 0.08 10.29
CA VAL A 169 17.96 -0.57 8.97
C VAL A 169 19.32 -0.57 8.25
N ALA A 170 20.42 -0.55 8.99
CA ALA A 170 21.79 -0.48 8.44
C ALA A 170 22.07 -1.52 7.36
N ASN A 171 21.57 -2.76 7.53
CA ASN A 171 21.71 -3.85 6.55
C ASN A 171 20.95 -3.62 5.22
N LEU A 172 20.12 -2.58 5.15
CA LEU A 172 19.33 -2.18 3.99
C LEU A 172 19.76 -0.83 3.38
N HIS A 173 20.78 -0.14 3.93
CA HIS A 173 21.17 1.21 3.45
C HIS A 173 21.56 1.27 1.97
N ASP A 174 22.16 0.19 1.45
CA ASP A 174 22.55 0.08 0.04
C ASP A 174 21.41 -0.35 -0.89
N THR A 175 20.20 -0.52 -0.36
CA THR A 175 19.03 -0.91 -1.14
C THR A 175 18.22 0.30 -1.61
N ILE A 176 17.48 0.10 -2.71
CA ILE A 176 16.59 1.06 -3.32
C ILE A 176 15.16 0.52 -3.15
N PRO A 177 14.32 1.15 -2.29
CA PRO A 177 12.97 0.67 -2.04
C PRO A 177 12.03 0.99 -3.22
N PHE A 178 11.27 -0.01 -3.67
CA PHE A 178 10.18 0.11 -4.62
C PHE A 178 8.88 -0.28 -3.93
N LEU A 179 8.12 0.71 -3.48
CA LEU A 179 6.86 0.54 -2.75
C LEU A 179 5.67 0.56 -3.72
N LEU A 180 5.04 -0.60 -3.92
CA LEU A 180 3.97 -0.82 -4.89
C LEU A 180 2.79 -1.54 -4.24
N HIS A 181 1.58 -1.27 -4.71
CA HIS A 181 0.46 -2.18 -4.46
C HIS A 181 0.35 -3.19 -5.61
N VAL A 182 0.00 -4.44 -5.33
CA VAL A 182 -0.08 -5.49 -6.37
C VAL A 182 -1.06 -5.14 -7.49
N THR A 183 -2.13 -4.40 -7.20
CA THR A 183 -3.10 -3.93 -8.20
C THR A 183 -2.52 -2.94 -9.21
N ASP A 184 -1.44 -2.25 -8.83
CA ASP A 184 -0.74 -1.27 -9.68
C ASP A 184 0.07 -1.95 -10.78
N LEU A 185 0.39 -3.24 -10.61
CA LEU A 185 1.16 -4.02 -11.59
C LEU A 185 0.35 -4.40 -12.84
N GLY A 186 -0.98 -4.24 -12.80
CA GLY A 186 -1.84 -4.48 -13.96
C GLY A 186 -1.76 -5.91 -14.54
N LEU A 187 -1.62 -6.91 -13.67
CA LEU A 187 -1.47 -8.32 -14.02
C LEU A 187 -2.77 -8.92 -14.61
N PRO A 188 -2.68 -9.99 -15.43
CA PRO A 188 -1.44 -10.64 -15.90
C PRO A 188 -0.74 -9.83 -17.00
N LEU A 189 0.57 -10.04 -17.15
CA LEU A 189 1.33 -9.43 -18.24
C LEU A 189 1.15 -10.25 -19.53
N ALA A 190 1.18 -9.56 -20.68
CA ALA A 190 1.40 -10.23 -21.96
C ALA A 190 2.73 -11.01 -21.92
N GLU A 191 2.81 -12.14 -22.61
CA GLU A 191 3.96 -13.05 -22.56
C GLU A 191 5.29 -12.30 -22.78
N PRO A 192 6.13 -12.17 -21.73
CA PRO A 192 7.33 -11.36 -21.80
C PRO A 192 8.37 -12.09 -22.66
N LYS A 193 8.82 -11.45 -23.73
CA LYS A 193 9.85 -11.99 -24.63
C LYS A 193 11.26 -11.74 -24.11
N LYS A 194 11.41 -10.70 -23.28
CA LYS A 194 12.69 -10.30 -22.69
C LYS A 194 12.56 -10.06 -21.19
N PRO A 195 13.62 -10.28 -20.39
CA PRO A 195 13.59 -10.01 -18.94
C PRO A 195 13.21 -8.57 -18.60
N GLU A 196 13.60 -7.59 -19.42
CA GLU A 196 13.30 -6.18 -19.17
C GLU A 196 11.80 -5.86 -19.25
N GLU A 197 11.02 -6.66 -19.98
CA GLU A 197 9.56 -6.49 -20.09
C GLU A 197 8.86 -6.82 -18.76
N LEU A 198 9.48 -7.63 -17.89
CA LEU A 198 8.98 -7.91 -16.53
C LEU A 198 9.04 -6.67 -15.62
N LEU A 199 9.90 -5.71 -15.93
CA LEU A 199 10.04 -4.46 -15.18
C LEU A 199 9.06 -3.38 -15.66
N ALA A 200 8.37 -3.59 -16.78
CA ALA A 200 7.48 -2.60 -17.37
C ALA A 200 6.42 -2.05 -16.38
N PRO A 201 5.74 -2.87 -15.56
CA PRO A 201 4.76 -2.34 -14.60
C PRO A 201 5.39 -1.47 -13.51
N ILE A 202 6.59 -1.82 -13.05
CA ILE A 202 7.34 -1.04 -12.06
C ILE A 202 7.79 0.28 -12.68
N ILE A 203 8.30 0.25 -13.91
CA ILE A 203 8.68 1.44 -14.68
C ILE A 203 7.49 2.37 -14.89
N GLU A 204 6.32 1.83 -15.26
CA GLU A 204 5.08 2.60 -15.44
C GLU A 204 4.65 3.25 -14.13
N HIS A 205 4.59 2.49 -13.03
CA HIS A 205 4.25 3.01 -11.71
C HIS A 205 5.19 4.15 -11.28
N GLN A 206 6.51 3.97 -11.44
CA GLN A 206 7.48 5.02 -11.10
C GLN A 206 7.34 6.24 -12.02
N SER A 207 7.10 6.04 -13.32
CA SER A 207 6.95 7.14 -14.29
C SER A 207 5.73 8.00 -13.99
N ASN A 208 4.61 7.40 -13.56
CA ASN A 208 3.39 8.11 -13.20
C ASN A 208 3.54 9.04 -11.98
N ARG A 209 4.58 8.83 -11.16
CA ARG A 209 4.86 9.61 -9.94
C ARG A 209 6.11 10.49 -10.08
N ALA A 210 6.88 10.32 -11.15
CA ALA A 210 8.12 11.05 -11.39
C ALA A 210 7.87 12.46 -11.93
N ALA A 211 8.84 13.36 -11.73
CA ALA A 211 8.84 14.64 -12.42
C ALA A 211 8.99 14.43 -13.94
N VAL A 212 8.40 15.32 -14.75
CA VAL A 212 8.40 15.19 -16.23
C VAL A 212 9.81 15.02 -16.81
N PHE A 213 10.80 15.71 -16.26
CA PHE A 213 12.20 15.65 -16.70
C PHE A 213 12.91 14.33 -16.34
N ASP A 214 12.35 13.55 -15.42
CA ASP A 214 12.92 12.30 -14.94
C ASP A 214 12.42 11.08 -15.72
N ILE A 215 11.24 11.17 -16.34
CA ILE A 215 10.54 10.04 -17.01
C ILE A 215 11.44 9.27 -17.98
N ALA A 216 12.20 9.96 -18.83
CA ALA A 216 13.09 9.33 -19.81
C ALA A 216 14.23 8.50 -19.18
N ARG A 217 14.57 8.78 -17.91
CA ARG A 217 15.66 8.10 -17.18
C ARG A 217 15.17 6.95 -16.31
N ILE A 218 13.88 6.91 -15.96
CA ILE A 218 13.27 5.87 -15.11
C ILE A 218 13.54 4.44 -15.61
N PRO A 219 13.36 4.10 -16.91
CA PRO A 219 13.56 2.73 -17.36
C PRO A 219 14.98 2.20 -17.09
N ASN A 220 15.99 3.00 -17.39
CA ASN A 220 17.40 2.64 -17.16
C ASN A 220 17.74 2.56 -15.67
N PHE A 221 17.15 3.44 -14.85
CA PHE A 221 17.32 3.43 -13.40
C PHE A 221 16.72 2.16 -12.77
N VAL A 222 15.48 1.81 -13.11
CA VAL A 222 14.83 0.60 -12.60
C VAL A 222 15.61 -0.65 -13.04
N GLN A 223 15.97 -0.74 -14.31
CA GLN A 223 16.80 -1.85 -14.81
C GLN A 223 18.13 -1.96 -14.05
N TYR A 224 18.80 -0.83 -13.80
CA TYR A 224 20.04 -0.81 -13.03
C TYR A 224 19.84 -1.32 -11.60
N ALA A 225 18.80 -0.87 -10.88
CA ALA A 225 18.54 -1.28 -9.50
C ALA A 225 18.28 -2.80 -9.38
N PHE A 226 17.53 -3.38 -10.32
CA PHE A 226 17.25 -4.82 -10.34
C PHE A 226 18.46 -5.64 -10.81
N GLN A 227 19.22 -5.19 -11.81
CA GLN A 227 20.41 -5.89 -12.30
C GLN A 227 21.58 -5.86 -11.30
N SER A 228 21.70 -4.79 -10.52
CA SER A 228 22.74 -4.63 -9.49
C SER A 228 22.43 -5.37 -8.18
N GLY A 229 21.20 -5.88 -8.01
CA GLY A 229 20.76 -6.51 -6.77
C GLY A 229 20.47 -5.52 -5.63
N GLN A 230 20.35 -4.23 -5.93
CA GLN A 230 20.01 -3.20 -4.95
C GLN A 230 18.50 -3.03 -4.77
N ALA A 231 17.67 -3.61 -5.64
CA ALA A 231 16.22 -3.50 -5.54
C ALA A 231 15.67 -4.18 -4.27
N LEU A 232 14.96 -3.39 -3.45
CA LEU A 232 14.10 -3.86 -2.37
C LEU A 232 12.65 -3.65 -2.80
N LEU A 233 11.97 -4.74 -3.15
CA LEU A 233 10.57 -4.72 -3.55
C LEU A 233 9.66 -4.80 -2.32
N LEU A 234 8.88 -3.74 -2.07
CA LEU A 234 7.89 -3.67 -1.00
C LEU A 234 6.50 -3.78 -1.64
N LEU A 235 5.88 -4.95 -1.55
CA LEU A 235 4.66 -5.27 -2.28
C LEU A 235 3.45 -5.36 -1.34
N ASP A 236 2.52 -4.43 -1.47
CA ASP A 236 1.32 -4.39 -0.63
C ASP A 236 0.11 -5.10 -1.28
N GLY A 237 -0.76 -5.63 -0.42
CA GLY A 237 -2.09 -6.14 -0.75
C GLY A 237 -2.18 -7.43 -1.52
N LEU A 238 -1.24 -8.37 -1.35
CA LEU A 238 -1.42 -9.73 -1.91
C LEU A 238 -2.66 -10.42 -1.30
N ASP A 239 -3.02 -10.11 -0.06
CA ASP A 239 -4.23 -10.62 0.60
C ASP A 239 -5.52 -9.91 0.19
N GLU A 240 -5.42 -8.76 -0.48
CA GLU A 240 -6.58 -7.98 -0.93
C GLU A 240 -7.13 -8.47 -2.27
N MET A 241 -6.64 -9.59 -2.81
CA MET A 241 -7.00 -10.10 -4.12
C MET A 241 -7.68 -11.47 -4.07
N PRO A 242 -8.63 -11.75 -4.97
CA PRO A 242 -9.14 -13.09 -5.19
C PRO A 242 -8.03 -14.08 -5.59
N GLN A 243 -8.22 -15.35 -5.26
CA GLN A 243 -7.24 -16.42 -5.49
C GLN A 243 -6.67 -16.46 -6.93
N PRO A 244 -7.46 -16.32 -8.03
CA PRO A 244 -6.89 -16.30 -9.39
C PRO A 244 -5.88 -15.17 -9.61
N GLN A 245 -6.13 -13.98 -9.07
CA GLN A 245 -5.23 -12.83 -9.19
C GLN A 245 -3.96 -13.01 -8.33
N VAL A 246 -4.07 -13.66 -7.16
CA VAL A 246 -2.91 -14.05 -6.35
C VAL A 246 -2.01 -15.04 -7.11
N GLN A 247 -2.60 -15.97 -7.87
CA GLN A 247 -1.84 -16.87 -8.74
C GLN A 247 -1.13 -16.11 -9.86
N GLU A 248 -1.78 -15.15 -10.50
CA GLU A 248 -1.16 -14.28 -11.51
C GLU A 248 0.04 -13.49 -10.92
N ALA A 249 -0.11 -12.94 -9.71
CA ALA A 249 0.97 -12.30 -8.97
C ALA A 249 2.12 -13.26 -8.64
N SER A 250 1.80 -14.49 -8.22
CA SER A 250 2.80 -15.53 -7.94
C SER A 250 3.58 -15.90 -9.21
N VAL A 251 2.89 -16.06 -10.34
CA VAL A 251 3.53 -16.33 -11.65
C VAL A 251 4.44 -15.17 -12.05
N TYR A 252 3.98 -13.93 -11.91
CA TYR A 252 4.78 -12.74 -12.19
C TYR A 252 6.03 -12.67 -11.32
N LEU A 253 5.90 -12.79 -10.00
CA LEU A 253 7.03 -12.77 -9.07
C LEU A 253 8.01 -13.90 -9.34
N ARG A 254 7.53 -15.09 -9.70
CA ARG A 254 8.40 -16.21 -10.10
C ARG A 254 9.28 -15.85 -11.30
N LEU A 255 8.70 -15.25 -12.34
CA LEU A 255 9.45 -14.83 -13.52
C LEU A 255 10.43 -13.70 -13.19
N LEU A 256 9.98 -12.69 -12.42
CA LEU A 256 10.79 -11.57 -11.99
C LEU A 256 12.00 -12.01 -11.15
N LEU A 257 11.78 -12.87 -10.15
CA LEU A 257 12.83 -13.36 -9.25
C LEU A 257 13.75 -14.37 -9.94
N ARG A 258 13.31 -15.04 -11.00
CA ARG A 258 14.19 -15.85 -11.85
C ARG A 258 15.12 -14.97 -12.67
N ALA A 259 14.64 -13.83 -13.18
CA ALA A 259 15.44 -12.87 -13.93
C ALA A 259 16.38 -12.06 -13.03
N TYR A 260 15.94 -11.71 -11.82
CA TYR A 260 16.65 -10.86 -10.87
C TYR A 260 16.72 -11.53 -9.48
N PRO A 261 17.54 -12.59 -9.30
CA PRO A 261 17.51 -13.44 -8.11
C PRO A 261 17.95 -12.77 -6.81
N GLN A 262 18.75 -11.71 -6.89
CA GLN A 262 19.26 -10.94 -5.75
C GLN A 262 18.24 -9.93 -5.19
N THR A 263 17.07 -9.80 -5.83
CA THR A 263 16.02 -8.89 -5.39
C THR A 263 15.48 -9.33 -4.03
N ARG A 264 15.54 -8.43 -3.04
CA ARG A 264 14.91 -8.63 -1.73
C ARG A 264 13.44 -8.26 -1.85
N VAL A 265 12.57 -9.02 -1.20
CA VAL A 265 11.12 -8.78 -1.26
C VAL A 265 10.53 -8.85 0.14
N LEU A 266 9.76 -7.83 0.49
CA LEU A 266 8.85 -7.85 1.62
C LEU A 266 7.44 -7.64 1.08
N ALA A 267 6.57 -8.63 1.24
CA ALA A 267 5.21 -8.55 0.73
C ALA A 267 4.17 -8.65 1.84
N ALA A 268 3.08 -7.88 1.78
CA ALA A 268 1.95 -8.01 2.67
C ALA A 268 0.96 -9.04 2.13
N GLY A 269 0.65 -10.06 2.92
CA GLY A 269 -0.28 -11.13 2.57
C GLY A 269 -1.07 -11.67 3.76
N ALA A 270 -1.74 -12.80 3.54
CA ALA A 270 -2.56 -13.52 4.53
C ALA A 270 -2.17 -14.99 4.54
N HIS A 271 -2.31 -15.68 5.67
CA HIS A 271 -1.90 -17.07 5.78
C HIS A 271 -2.65 -18.04 4.86
N GLU A 272 -3.87 -17.68 4.46
CA GLU A 272 -4.79 -18.57 3.73
C GLU A 272 -4.30 -18.92 2.31
N TYR A 273 -3.46 -18.08 1.67
CA TYR A 273 -3.11 -18.20 0.25
C TYR A 273 -1.66 -17.83 -0.07
N ILE A 274 -0.71 -18.39 0.69
CA ILE A 274 0.73 -18.14 0.51
C ILE A 274 1.48 -19.27 -0.22
N ASP A 275 0.83 -20.36 -0.63
CA ASP A 275 1.49 -21.51 -1.26
C ASP A 275 2.37 -21.12 -2.45
N GLY A 276 1.87 -20.24 -3.31
CA GLY A 276 2.60 -19.73 -4.47
C GLY A 276 3.86 -18.96 -4.06
N MET A 277 3.84 -18.28 -2.91
CA MET A 277 4.98 -17.53 -2.36
C MET A 277 5.98 -18.47 -1.66
N LEU A 278 5.50 -19.48 -0.92
CA LEU A 278 6.36 -20.48 -0.27
C LEU A 278 7.23 -21.22 -1.29
N GLN A 279 6.66 -21.58 -2.46
CA GLN A 279 7.40 -22.20 -3.56
C GLN A 279 8.51 -21.29 -4.14
N LEU A 280 8.43 -19.97 -3.92
CA LEU A 280 9.43 -18.98 -4.35
C LEU A 280 10.47 -18.70 -3.26
N GLY A 281 10.43 -19.45 -2.15
CA GLY A 281 11.33 -19.31 -1.02
C GLY A 281 10.98 -18.14 -0.11
N PHE A 282 9.72 -17.67 -0.12
CA PHE A 282 9.28 -16.69 0.86
C PHE A 282 9.07 -17.35 2.23
N ILE A 283 9.44 -16.63 3.28
CA ILE A 283 9.23 -17.02 4.67
C ILE A 283 8.04 -16.21 5.21
N PRO A 284 6.94 -16.86 5.63
CA PRO A 284 5.81 -16.16 6.23
C PRO A 284 6.14 -15.79 7.69
N LEU A 285 5.94 -14.52 8.04
CA LEU A 285 6.15 -14.01 9.39
C LEU A 285 4.96 -13.14 9.80
N ALA A 286 4.33 -13.47 10.94
CA ALA A 286 3.18 -12.73 11.43
C ALA A 286 3.58 -11.38 12.02
N LEU A 287 2.84 -10.32 11.69
CA LEU A 287 2.96 -9.05 12.41
C LEU A 287 2.48 -9.21 13.84
N MET A 288 3.27 -8.70 14.78
CA MET A 288 2.95 -8.76 16.18
C MET A 288 1.82 -7.79 16.53
N ALA A 289 0.78 -8.31 17.18
CA ALA A 289 -0.33 -7.52 17.69
C ALA A 289 0.16 -6.48 18.70
N TRP A 290 -0.56 -5.36 18.80
CA TRP A 290 -0.23 -4.33 19.78
C TRP A 290 -0.54 -4.80 21.19
N THR A 291 0.46 -4.72 22.06
CA THR A 291 0.28 -4.95 23.49
C THR A 291 -0.45 -3.77 24.13
N PRO A 292 -1.06 -3.93 25.32
CA PRO A 292 -1.66 -2.81 26.06
C PRO A 292 -0.69 -1.63 26.26
N GLN A 293 0.60 -1.92 26.44
CA GLN A 293 1.64 -0.89 26.56
C GLN A 293 1.82 -0.12 25.25
N LYS A 294 1.86 -0.80 24.08
CA LYS A 294 1.90 -0.13 22.78
C LYS A 294 0.63 0.67 22.49
N GLN A 295 -0.55 0.15 22.86
CA GLN A 295 -1.81 0.89 22.74
C GLN A 295 -1.80 2.19 23.57
N GLN A 296 -1.26 2.16 24.80
CA GLN A 296 -1.11 3.35 25.63
C GLN A 296 -0.10 4.34 25.05
N GLN A 297 1.04 3.84 24.52
CA GLN A 297 2.03 4.68 23.84
C GLN A 297 1.42 5.38 22.62
N PHE A 298 0.66 4.65 21.79
CA PHE A 298 -0.02 5.22 20.63
C PHE A 298 -1.02 6.32 21.03
N LEU A 299 -1.85 6.07 22.05
CA LEU A 299 -2.82 7.05 22.55
C LEU A 299 -2.14 8.31 23.07
N ASN A 300 -1.02 8.18 23.78
CA ASN A 300 -0.24 9.33 24.24
C ASN A 300 0.37 10.12 23.08
N LYS A 301 0.87 9.43 22.05
CA LYS A 301 1.42 10.06 20.85
C LYS A 301 0.33 10.82 20.07
N TRP A 302 -0.83 10.18 19.90
CA TRP A 302 -2.00 10.78 19.26
C TRP A 302 -2.46 12.04 20.00
N ASP A 303 -2.63 11.97 21.32
CA ASP A 303 -3.00 13.11 22.17
C ASP A 303 -2.06 14.30 21.96
N ALA A 304 -0.75 14.05 22.09
CA ALA A 304 0.25 15.11 21.92
C ALA A 304 0.20 15.76 20.53
N LEU A 305 0.03 14.96 19.47
CA LEU A 305 -0.06 15.46 18.10
C LEU A 305 -1.39 16.18 17.83
N TRP A 306 -2.50 15.69 18.39
CA TRP A 306 -3.81 16.34 18.30
C TRP A 306 -3.79 17.72 18.95
N GLN A 307 -3.25 17.83 20.16
CA GLN A 307 -3.12 19.12 20.85
C GLN A 307 -2.17 20.08 20.12
N LYS A 308 -1.17 19.54 19.41
CA LYS A 308 -0.19 20.36 18.68
C LYS A 308 -0.76 20.89 17.35
N TYR A 309 -1.50 20.07 16.61
CA TYR A 309 -1.85 20.35 15.21
C TYR A 309 -3.34 20.52 14.94
N VAL A 310 -4.23 19.98 15.78
CA VAL A 310 -5.66 19.86 15.44
C VAL A 310 -6.58 20.67 16.36
N SER A 311 -6.28 20.78 17.66
CA SER A 311 -7.15 21.48 18.63
C SER A 311 -7.42 22.96 18.28
N ASN A 312 -6.51 23.59 17.54
CA ASN A 312 -6.64 24.99 17.11
C ASN A 312 -7.40 25.15 15.79
N GLU A 313 -7.76 24.06 15.12
CA GLU A 313 -8.51 24.10 13.86
C GLU A 313 -9.98 24.47 14.08
N SER A 314 -10.55 25.27 13.18
CA SER A 314 -11.91 25.80 13.33
C SER A 314 -12.97 24.70 13.36
N TRP A 315 -12.76 23.61 12.62
CA TRP A 315 -13.68 22.47 12.62
C TRP A 315 -13.59 21.65 13.91
N ALA A 316 -12.41 21.55 14.53
CA ALA A 316 -12.22 20.83 15.79
C ALA A 316 -12.86 21.58 16.97
N GLN A 317 -12.90 22.91 16.90
CA GLN A 317 -13.54 23.77 17.92
C GLN A 317 -15.08 23.68 17.93
N THR A 318 -15.69 23.10 16.90
CA THR A 318 -17.14 22.86 16.90
C THR A 318 -17.56 21.65 17.72
N ALA A 319 -16.62 20.77 18.07
CA ALA A 319 -16.86 19.62 18.93
C ALA A 319 -17.02 20.06 20.39
N PRO A 320 -17.73 19.27 21.22
CA PRO A 320 -17.82 19.54 22.65
C PRO A 320 -16.43 19.60 23.29
N ASP A 321 -16.17 20.64 24.07
CA ASP A 321 -14.91 20.75 24.83
C ASP A 321 -14.90 19.70 25.94
N VAL A 322 -14.20 18.59 25.70
CA VAL A 322 -14.02 17.50 26.65
C VAL A 322 -12.58 17.53 27.14
N ASP A 323 -12.41 17.49 28.47
CA ASP A 323 -11.09 17.39 29.11
C ASP A 323 -10.30 16.21 28.50
N SER A 324 -9.13 16.51 27.94
CA SER A 324 -8.25 15.53 27.30
C SER A 324 -7.84 14.40 28.24
N LEU A 325 -7.67 14.68 29.54
CA LEU A 325 -7.36 13.66 30.53
C LEU A 325 -8.51 12.67 30.70
N LEU A 326 -9.75 13.17 30.73
CA LEU A 326 -10.95 12.33 30.82
C LEU A 326 -11.09 11.48 29.56
N LEU A 327 -10.95 12.09 28.39
CA LEU A 327 -11.03 11.40 27.10
C LEU A 327 -9.99 10.28 26.98
N LYS A 328 -8.74 10.54 27.36
CA LYS A 328 -7.68 9.52 27.36
C LYS A 328 -8.00 8.36 28.29
N ARG A 329 -8.49 8.63 29.49
CA ARG A 329 -8.88 7.55 30.43
C ARG A 329 -10.00 6.70 29.87
N TRP A 330 -10.98 7.31 29.20
CA TRP A 330 -12.06 6.57 28.55
C TRP A 330 -11.57 5.71 27.38
N LEU A 331 -10.71 6.28 26.52
CA LEU A 331 -10.15 5.58 25.36
C LEU A 331 -9.18 4.46 25.73
N ALA A 332 -8.59 4.48 26.94
CA ALA A 332 -7.65 3.46 27.40
C ALA A 332 -8.32 2.13 27.81
N VAL A 333 -9.65 2.08 27.93
CA VAL A 333 -10.39 0.92 28.44
C VAL A 333 -11.00 0.10 27.28
N ASP A 334 -11.11 -1.22 27.49
CA ASP A 334 -11.75 -2.18 26.58
C ASP A 334 -11.20 -2.15 25.15
N ASN A 335 -9.89 -2.37 25.03
CA ASN A 335 -9.16 -2.39 23.75
C ASN A 335 -8.57 -3.76 23.40
N LEU A 336 -8.91 -4.81 24.17
CA LEU A 336 -8.41 -6.15 23.93
C LEU A 336 -8.96 -6.66 22.58
N GLY A 337 -8.07 -7.17 21.73
CA GLY A 337 -8.44 -7.72 20.42
C GLY A 337 -8.73 -6.67 19.34
N LEU A 338 -8.63 -5.37 19.63
CA LEU A 338 -8.71 -4.35 18.58
C LEU A 338 -7.47 -4.38 17.70
N THR A 339 -7.69 -4.43 16.39
CA THR A 339 -6.61 -4.19 15.42
C THR A 339 -6.10 -2.75 15.54
N PRO A 340 -4.84 -2.46 15.16
CA PRO A 340 -4.33 -1.10 15.04
C PRO A 340 -5.27 -0.15 14.28
N LEU A 341 -5.91 -0.62 13.20
CA LEU A 341 -6.92 0.15 12.48
C LEU A 341 -8.12 0.50 13.37
N GLU A 342 -8.76 -0.50 13.99
CA GLU A 342 -9.95 -0.29 14.84
C GLU A 342 -9.64 0.62 16.03
N TYR A 343 -8.48 0.44 16.67
CA TYR A 343 -8.07 1.28 17.78
C TYR A 343 -7.79 2.72 17.33
N THR A 344 -7.15 2.91 16.18
CA THR A 344 -6.94 4.25 15.60
C THR A 344 -8.27 4.93 15.27
N LEU A 345 -9.24 4.20 14.72
CA LEU A 345 -10.58 4.72 14.44
C LEU A 345 -11.33 5.10 15.71
N LYS A 346 -11.26 4.26 16.77
CA LYS A 346 -11.85 4.55 18.09
C LYS A 346 -11.27 5.83 18.67
N ILE A 347 -9.94 5.98 18.66
CA ILE A 347 -9.26 7.18 19.12
C ILE A 347 -9.68 8.39 18.30
N TRP A 348 -9.60 8.31 16.97
CA TRP A 348 -9.94 9.43 16.11
C TRP A 348 -11.39 9.86 16.31
N ALA A 349 -12.33 8.92 16.38
CA ALA A 349 -13.72 9.26 16.63
C ALA A 349 -13.92 9.95 17.99
N GLY A 350 -13.23 9.47 19.03
CA GLY A 350 -13.23 10.08 20.36
C GLY A 350 -12.76 11.53 20.36
N TYR A 351 -11.61 11.80 19.71
CA TYR A 351 -11.05 13.16 19.62
C TYR A 351 -11.83 14.09 18.69
N ALA A 352 -12.40 13.55 17.61
CA ALA A 352 -13.26 14.32 16.71
C ALA A 352 -14.66 14.61 17.28
N GLY A 353 -15.04 13.95 18.38
CA GLY A 353 -16.35 14.09 19.00
C GLY A 353 -17.50 13.48 18.18
N ASP A 354 -17.20 12.61 17.21
CA ASP A 354 -18.18 12.02 16.28
C ASP A 354 -18.48 10.53 16.55
N VAL A 355 -18.09 10.05 17.74
CA VAL A 355 -18.41 8.70 18.25
C VAL A 355 -19.92 8.49 18.25
N ARG A 356 -20.38 7.42 17.57
CA ARG A 356 -21.80 7.03 17.55
C ARG A 356 -22.17 5.91 18.51
N GLY A 357 -21.17 5.25 19.10
CA GLY A 357 -21.37 4.16 20.04
C GLY A 357 -20.04 3.55 20.48
N PRO A 358 -20.09 2.60 21.44
CA PRO A 358 -18.89 2.03 22.05
C PRO A 358 -18.23 0.92 21.21
N ARG A 359 -18.88 0.42 20.15
CA ARG A 359 -18.40 -0.73 19.39
C ARG A 359 -17.42 -0.30 18.30
N PRO A 360 -16.48 -1.18 17.88
CA PRO A 360 -15.60 -0.90 16.75
C PRO A 360 -16.35 -0.53 15.46
N LEU A 361 -17.53 -1.11 15.24
CA LEU A 361 -18.42 -0.81 14.12
C LEU A 361 -18.83 0.66 14.07
N ASP A 362 -19.05 1.27 15.24
CA ASP A 362 -19.52 2.65 15.35
C ASP A 362 -18.38 3.63 15.03
N ALA A 363 -17.12 3.24 15.34
CA ALA A 363 -15.92 3.99 14.96
C ALA A 363 -15.61 3.90 13.45
N ILE A 364 -15.84 2.73 12.84
CA ILE A 364 -15.78 2.58 11.37
C ILE A 364 -16.84 3.45 10.70
N GLU A 365 -18.07 3.44 11.22
CA GLU A 365 -19.16 4.26 10.68
C GLU A 365 -18.83 5.76 10.73
N ALA A 366 -18.32 6.24 11.88
CA ALA A 366 -17.91 7.63 12.05
C ALA A 366 -16.88 8.05 10.99
N HIS A 367 -15.87 7.20 10.74
CA HIS A 367 -14.87 7.48 9.74
C HIS A 367 -15.39 7.44 8.30
N ILE A 368 -16.24 6.47 7.95
CA ILE A 368 -16.86 6.43 6.61
C ILE A 368 -17.69 7.69 6.39
N ARG A 369 -18.44 8.17 7.39
CA ARG A 369 -19.21 9.42 7.30
C ARG A 369 -18.31 10.64 7.14
N ARG A 370 -17.14 10.70 7.77
CA ARG A 370 -16.14 11.76 7.54
C ARG A 370 -15.62 11.79 6.11
N LEU A 371 -15.48 10.61 5.49
CA LEU A 371 -15.05 10.49 4.09
C LEU A 371 -16.20 10.64 3.10
N ALA A 372 -17.46 10.46 3.53
CA ALA A 372 -18.59 10.59 2.63
C ALA A 372 -18.87 12.09 2.34
N PRO A 373 -19.09 12.47 1.08
CA PRO A 373 -19.53 13.83 0.74
C PRO A 373 -20.83 14.18 1.49
N PRO A 374 -21.07 15.48 1.79
CA PRO A 374 -22.29 15.89 2.48
C PRO A 374 -23.53 15.48 1.69
N ASN A 375 -24.59 15.09 2.40
CA ASN A 375 -25.86 14.59 1.85
C ASN A 375 -25.76 13.31 1.00
N THR A 376 -24.66 12.54 1.12
CA THR A 376 -24.59 11.21 0.49
C THR A 376 -25.53 10.23 1.19
N PRO A 377 -26.47 9.59 0.48
CA PRO A 377 -27.29 8.53 1.07
C PRO A 377 -26.41 7.32 1.41
N PRO A 378 -26.48 6.77 2.63
CA PRO A 378 -25.65 5.64 3.05
C PRO A 378 -25.89 4.41 2.18
N GLU A 379 -27.09 4.23 1.64
CA GLU A 379 -27.47 3.13 0.75
C GLU A 379 -26.62 3.13 -0.53
N ALA A 380 -26.23 4.30 -1.06
CA ALA A 380 -25.37 4.38 -2.24
C ALA A 380 -23.97 3.80 -1.97
N LEU A 381 -23.42 4.05 -0.79
CA LEU A 381 -22.12 3.50 -0.37
C LEU A 381 -22.22 1.98 -0.17
N GLN A 382 -23.30 1.53 0.47
CA GLN A 382 -23.59 0.12 0.69
C GLN A 382 -23.73 -0.65 -0.62
N VAL A 383 -24.38 -0.07 -1.65
CA VAL A 383 -24.50 -0.67 -2.98
C VAL A 383 -23.14 -0.88 -3.64
N ILE A 384 -22.23 0.10 -3.59
CA ILE A 384 -20.87 -0.08 -4.14
C ILE A 384 -20.15 -1.22 -3.41
N GLY A 385 -20.23 -1.24 -2.07
CA GLY A 385 -19.67 -2.32 -1.26
C GLY A 385 -20.21 -3.69 -1.68
N ALA A 386 -21.53 -3.84 -1.69
CA ALA A 386 -22.20 -5.09 -2.05
C ALA A 386 -21.86 -5.55 -3.47
N GLN A 387 -21.92 -4.66 -4.47
CA GLN A 387 -21.59 -5.01 -5.85
C GLN A 387 -20.14 -5.43 -6.01
N SER A 388 -19.19 -4.76 -5.34
CA SER A 388 -17.79 -5.17 -5.36
C SER A 388 -17.58 -6.56 -4.76
N SER A 389 -18.23 -6.85 -3.62
CA SER A 389 -18.09 -8.13 -2.93
C SER A 389 -18.79 -9.27 -3.65
N LEU A 390 -20.04 -9.08 -4.13
CA LEU A 390 -20.81 -10.11 -4.83
C LEU A 390 -20.12 -10.55 -6.13
N ASN A 391 -19.47 -9.61 -6.82
CA ASN A 391 -18.72 -9.88 -8.05
C ASN A 391 -17.27 -10.33 -7.81
N ASN A 392 -16.86 -10.50 -6.54
CA ASN A 392 -15.51 -10.92 -6.17
C ASN A 392 -14.40 -10.00 -6.73
N LEU A 393 -14.61 -8.67 -6.62
CA LEU A 393 -13.75 -7.65 -7.22
C LEU A 393 -12.91 -6.93 -6.15
N ALA A 394 -11.58 -7.11 -6.20
CA ALA A 394 -10.63 -6.28 -5.44
C ALA A 394 -10.50 -4.84 -6.00
N SER A 395 -10.68 -4.71 -7.31
CA SER A 395 -10.76 -3.43 -8.02
C SER A 395 -11.81 -3.53 -9.13
N PHE A 396 -12.43 -2.41 -9.46
CA PHE A 396 -13.54 -2.33 -10.42
C PHE A 396 -13.39 -1.10 -11.33
N GLN A 397 -14.07 -1.09 -12.47
CA GLN A 397 -14.01 0.04 -13.40
C GLN A 397 -14.82 1.24 -12.85
N SER A 398 -14.29 2.45 -13.03
CA SER A 398 -14.98 3.68 -12.61
C SER A 398 -16.37 3.82 -13.24
N ASP A 399 -16.52 3.38 -14.50
CA ASP A 399 -17.79 3.49 -15.22
C ASP A 399 -18.83 2.48 -14.71
N GLN A 400 -18.42 1.26 -14.37
CA GLN A 400 -19.30 0.28 -13.69
C GLN A 400 -19.77 0.81 -12.33
N ALA A 401 -18.86 1.44 -11.56
CA ALA A 401 -19.24 2.01 -10.28
C ALA A 401 -20.27 3.14 -10.41
N LYS A 402 -20.17 3.98 -11.45
CA LYS A 402 -21.15 5.04 -11.74
C LYS A 402 -22.51 4.45 -12.12
N GLU A 403 -22.53 3.35 -12.87
CA GLU A 403 -23.77 2.66 -13.21
C GLU A 403 -24.49 2.15 -11.95
N TRP A 404 -23.75 1.61 -10.97
CA TRP A 404 -24.33 1.11 -9.71
C TRP A 404 -25.03 2.20 -8.88
N VAL A 405 -24.52 3.44 -8.90
CA VAL A 405 -25.08 4.55 -8.12
C VAL A 405 -25.89 5.56 -8.92
N LYS A 406 -26.15 5.29 -10.21
CA LYS A 406 -26.84 6.20 -11.13
C LYS A 406 -28.19 6.70 -10.60
N ALA A 407 -28.97 5.82 -9.97
CA ALA A 407 -30.26 6.19 -9.39
C ALA A 407 -30.13 7.22 -8.25
N PHE A 408 -29.07 7.13 -7.45
CA PHE A 408 -28.80 8.06 -6.36
C PHE A 408 -28.27 9.40 -6.88
N ASP A 409 -27.43 9.39 -7.91
CA ASP A 409 -26.96 10.62 -8.58
C ASP A 409 -28.17 11.40 -9.14
N GLN A 410 -29.10 10.73 -9.83
CA GLN A 410 -30.33 11.35 -10.37
C GLN A 410 -31.26 11.90 -9.29
N ALA A 411 -31.40 11.18 -8.17
CA ALA A 411 -32.19 11.64 -7.04
C ALA A 411 -31.56 12.88 -6.37
N ALA A 412 -30.23 12.92 -6.25
CA ALA A 412 -29.51 14.07 -5.71
C ALA A 412 -29.60 15.31 -6.62
N GLU A 413 -29.53 15.12 -7.94
CA GLU A 413 -29.72 16.20 -8.93
C GLU A 413 -31.16 16.76 -8.86
N SER A 414 -32.16 15.89 -8.72
CA SER A 414 -33.57 16.29 -8.60
C SER A 414 -33.84 17.05 -7.31
N ALA A 415 -33.23 16.64 -6.19
CA ALA A 415 -33.32 17.33 -4.90
C ALA A 415 -32.62 18.71 -4.91
N SER A 416 -31.56 18.86 -5.70
CA SER A 416 -30.83 20.13 -5.85
C SER A 416 -31.55 21.15 -6.75
N GLN A 417 -32.58 20.73 -7.50
CA GLN A 417 -33.35 21.57 -8.42
C GLN A 417 -34.71 22.02 -7.86
N GLN A 418 -35.06 21.66 -6.62
CA GLN A 418 -36.26 22.21 -5.97
C GLN A 418 -36.00 23.62 -5.45
N PRO A 419 -36.79 24.64 -5.84
CA PRO A 419 -36.68 25.97 -5.25
C PRO A 419 -37.07 25.89 -3.76
N THR A 420 -36.28 26.55 -2.90
CA THR A 420 -36.69 26.88 -1.54
C THR A 420 -37.89 27.84 -1.57
N THR A 421 -39.11 27.32 -1.67
CA THR A 421 -40.32 28.07 -1.35
C THR A 421 -40.56 27.97 0.15
N SER A 422 -40.00 28.92 0.88
CA SER A 422 -40.47 29.30 2.21
C SER A 422 -40.34 30.81 2.38
N GLU A 423 -41.17 31.57 1.66
CA GLU A 423 -41.54 32.91 2.10
C GLU A 423 -42.88 32.78 2.83
N ALA A 424 -42.84 32.97 4.15
CA ALA A 424 -44.02 33.28 4.93
C ALA A 424 -44.49 34.71 4.57
N PRO A 425 -45.80 35.01 4.58
CA PRO A 425 -46.28 36.34 4.24
C PRO A 425 -45.97 37.29 5.41
N VAL A 426 -45.27 38.38 5.13
CA VAL A 426 -45.17 39.55 6.01
C VAL A 426 -46.21 40.56 5.55
N GLU A 427 -47.17 40.85 6.43
CA GLU A 427 -48.13 41.96 6.29
C GLU A 427 -47.43 43.32 6.48
N ASP A 428 -47.72 44.22 5.54
CA ASP A 428 -47.78 45.68 5.57
C ASP A 428 -46.78 46.52 6.39
N ALA A 429 -46.02 47.38 5.67
CA ALA A 429 -45.92 48.81 5.98
C ALA A 429 -45.35 49.63 4.79
N GLU A 430 -46.25 50.42 4.20
CA GLU A 430 -46.13 51.78 3.64
C GLU A 430 -44.93 52.24 2.77
N ALA A 431 -45.32 52.92 1.69
CA ALA A 431 -44.52 53.47 0.61
C ALA A 431 -44.04 54.92 0.86
N VAL A 432 -42.85 55.26 0.36
CA VAL A 432 -42.48 56.61 -0.15
C VAL A 432 -41.42 56.46 -1.27
N PRO A 433 -41.49 57.21 -2.39
CA PRO A 433 -40.71 56.91 -3.61
C PRO A 433 -39.39 57.69 -3.79
N THR A 434 -38.52 57.04 -4.56
CA THR A 434 -37.38 57.43 -5.43
C THR A 434 -37.03 58.91 -5.67
N GLU A 435 -35.71 59.19 -5.70
CA GLU A 435 -34.89 59.90 -6.74
C GLU A 435 -33.52 60.25 -6.10
N SER A 436 -32.33 60.26 -6.72
CA SER A 436 -31.87 60.29 -8.12
C SER A 436 -30.34 60.03 -8.14
N ALA A 437 -29.81 59.51 -9.24
CA ALA A 437 -28.37 59.45 -9.55
C ALA A 437 -27.83 60.85 -10.01
N PRO A 438 -26.51 61.04 -10.21
CA PRO A 438 -25.97 60.71 -11.53
C PRO A 438 -24.53 60.17 -11.57
N GLU A 439 -24.20 59.71 -12.77
CA GLU A 439 -23.01 59.04 -13.28
C GLU A 439 -21.69 59.83 -13.14
N THR A 440 -20.56 59.10 -13.12
CA THR A 440 -19.34 59.58 -13.79
C THR A 440 -18.43 58.42 -14.24
N VAL A 441 -18.41 58.23 -15.56
CA VAL A 441 -17.27 58.02 -16.49
C VAL A 441 -16.09 57.10 -16.09
N GLN A 442 -16.04 55.99 -16.84
CA GLN A 442 -14.91 55.23 -17.40
C GLN A 442 -13.46 55.69 -17.14
N GLN A 443 -12.61 54.73 -16.77
CA GLN A 443 -11.29 54.54 -17.42
C GLN A 443 -10.81 53.09 -17.27
N GLU A 444 -10.46 52.49 -18.42
CA GLU A 444 -9.90 51.16 -18.59
C GLU A 444 -8.44 51.13 -18.14
N GLU A 445 -8.05 50.11 -17.36
CA GLU A 445 -6.68 49.59 -17.39
C GLU A 445 -6.67 48.08 -17.17
N GLN A 446 -6.15 47.39 -18.18
CA GLN A 446 -6.09 45.94 -18.32
C GLN A 446 -5.15 45.31 -17.28
N LYS A 447 -5.66 44.37 -16.48
CA LYS A 447 -4.85 43.30 -15.88
C LYS A 447 -5.47 41.96 -16.23
N SER A 448 -4.74 41.24 -17.09
CA SER A 448 -4.98 39.87 -17.53
C SER A 448 -5.16 38.92 -16.34
N GLN A 449 -6.42 38.62 -15.99
CA GLN A 449 -6.77 37.51 -15.12
C GLN A 449 -6.67 36.20 -15.90
N LYS A 450 -5.70 35.38 -15.49
CA LYS A 450 -5.64 33.95 -15.76
C LYS A 450 -6.99 33.34 -15.38
N LYS A 451 -7.72 32.77 -16.34
CA LYS A 451 -8.95 32.00 -16.10
C LYS A 451 -8.65 30.86 -15.14
N SER A 452 -9.06 31.02 -13.88
CA SER A 452 -9.39 29.89 -13.01
C SER A 452 -10.51 29.09 -13.70
N PRO A 453 -10.41 27.75 -13.81
CA PRO A 453 -11.53 26.98 -14.31
C PRO A 453 -12.69 27.07 -13.31
N ALA A 454 -13.89 27.32 -13.83
CA ALA A 454 -15.14 27.35 -13.08
C ALA A 454 -15.40 26.03 -12.33
N PRO A 455 -16.16 26.04 -11.20
CA PRO A 455 -16.45 24.83 -10.46
C PRO A 455 -17.36 23.91 -11.29
N VAL A 456 -16.93 22.66 -11.48
CA VAL A 456 -17.72 21.62 -12.16
C VAL A 456 -18.86 21.20 -11.23
N ALA A 457 -20.05 21.79 -11.42
CA ALA A 457 -21.18 21.62 -10.51
C ALA A 457 -21.79 20.20 -10.48
N ASN A 458 -21.47 19.32 -11.44
CA ASN A 458 -22.08 17.98 -11.55
C ASN A 458 -21.03 16.86 -11.58
N ALA A 459 -20.19 16.76 -10.54
CA ALA A 459 -19.32 15.59 -10.37
C ALA A 459 -20.14 14.40 -9.84
N SER A 460 -20.06 13.24 -10.50
CA SER A 460 -20.71 11.99 -10.04
C SER A 460 -20.28 11.64 -8.61
N LEU A 461 -21.14 10.94 -7.86
CA LEU A 461 -20.83 10.50 -6.50
C LEU A 461 -19.50 9.74 -6.44
N VAL A 462 -19.23 8.85 -7.41
CA VAL A 462 -17.98 8.09 -7.50
C VAL A 462 -16.74 9.00 -7.58
N ASN A 463 -16.81 10.09 -8.36
CA ASN A 463 -15.71 11.04 -8.44
C ASN A 463 -15.52 11.79 -7.11
N LYS A 464 -16.62 12.16 -6.44
CA LYS A 464 -16.58 12.76 -5.10
C LYS A 464 -15.97 11.81 -4.07
N LEU A 465 -16.33 10.52 -4.09
CA LEU A 465 -15.77 9.49 -3.21
C LEU A 465 -14.28 9.21 -3.46
N THR A 466 -13.84 9.38 -4.71
CA THR A 466 -12.42 9.31 -5.06
C THR A 466 -11.67 10.54 -4.52
N SER A 467 -12.26 11.73 -4.63
CA SER A 467 -11.67 12.96 -4.10
C SER A 467 -11.63 13.01 -2.57
N SER A 468 -12.60 12.40 -1.90
CA SER A 468 -12.65 12.35 -0.44
C SER A 468 -11.75 11.27 0.17
N GLY A 469 -11.23 10.34 -0.65
CA GLY A 469 -10.30 9.30 -0.22
C GLY A 469 -10.97 8.01 0.28
N LEU A 470 -12.29 7.83 0.11
CA LEU A 470 -12.93 6.52 0.35
C LEU A 470 -12.57 5.52 -0.75
N LEU A 471 -12.43 6.00 -1.99
CA LEU A 471 -11.95 5.21 -3.13
C LEU A 471 -10.58 5.73 -3.58
N LYS A 472 -9.70 4.82 -3.98
CA LYS A 472 -8.40 5.11 -4.59
C LYS A 472 -8.45 4.85 -6.09
N SER A 473 -7.96 5.81 -6.87
CA SER A 473 -7.78 5.66 -8.31
C SER A 473 -6.57 4.80 -8.63
N LEU A 474 -6.73 3.88 -9.57
CA LEU A 474 -5.71 3.00 -10.12
C LEU A 474 -5.49 3.33 -11.62
N PRO A 475 -4.38 2.86 -12.22
CA PRO A 475 -4.19 2.95 -13.67
C PRO A 475 -5.35 2.30 -14.44
N LYS A 476 -5.58 2.79 -15.66
CA LYS A 476 -6.63 2.32 -16.59
C LYS A 476 -8.06 2.53 -16.06
N ASN A 477 -8.34 3.66 -15.42
CA ASN A 477 -9.67 4.06 -14.92
C ASN A 477 -10.31 3.06 -13.92
N ARG A 478 -9.47 2.31 -13.20
CA ARG A 478 -9.91 1.38 -12.15
C ARG A 478 -9.95 2.09 -10.80
N LEU A 479 -10.83 1.61 -9.92
CA LEU A 479 -11.00 2.07 -8.56
C LEU A 479 -10.90 0.90 -7.60
N ARG A 480 -10.49 1.19 -6.36
CA ARG A 480 -10.60 0.27 -5.22
C ARG A 480 -10.98 1.05 -3.97
N PHE A 481 -11.47 0.36 -2.95
CA PHE A 481 -11.61 0.98 -1.63
C PHE A 481 -10.24 1.38 -1.07
N SER A 482 -10.20 2.46 -0.29
CA SER A 482 -8.98 2.92 0.36
C SER A 482 -8.43 1.92 1.38
N HIS A 483 -9.31 1.10 1.96
CA HIS A 483 -9.00 -0.03 2.81
C HIS A 483 -10.10 -1.13 2.66
N PRO A 484 -9.75 -2.43 2.59
CA PRO A 484 -10.73 -3.52 2.37
C PRO A 484 -11.81 -3.62 3.45
N VAL A 485 -11.48 -3.29 4.71
CA VAL A 485 -12.44 -3.22 5.82
C VAL A 485 -13.63 -2.30 5.52
N PHE A 486 -13.42 -1.15 4.89
CA PHE A 486 -14.52 -0.22 4.60
C PHE A 486 -15.48 -0.78 3.55
N GLY A 487 -14.95 -1.39 2.49
CA GLY A 487 -15.76 -2.08 1.48
C GLY A 487 -16.55 -3.23 2.10
N ALA A 488 -15.91 -4.05 2.94
CA ALA A 488 -16.55 -5.18 3.61
C ALA A 488 -17.61 -4.76 4.64
N TYR A 489 -17.37 -3.68 5.39
CA TYR A 489 -18.34 -3.10 6.32
C TYR A 489 -19.61 -2.65 5.56
N LEU A 490 -19.44 -1.93 4.46
CA LEU A 490 -20.53 -1.44 3.61
C LEU A 490 -21.32 -2.61 2.99
N ALA A 491 -20.61 -3.62 2.46
CA ALA A 491 -21.23 -4.82 1.93
C ALA A 491 -22.01 -5.60 3.02
N GLY A 492 -21.43 -5.76 4.21
CA GLY A 492 -22.09 -6.41 5.34
C GLY A 492 -23.38 -5.69 5.77
N GLN A 493 -23.45 -4.36 5.66
CA GLN A 493 -24.68 -3.62 5.89
C GLN A 493 -25.74 -3.86 4.80
N ALA A 494 -25.35 -3.87 3.54
CA ALA A 494 -26.28 -4.10 2.42
C ALA A 494 -26.85 -5.52 2.40
N LEU A 495 -26.06 -6.53 2.80
CA LEU A 495 -26.40 -7.95 2.64
C LEU A 495 -27.11 -8.57 3.85
N ARG A 496 -27.73 -7.77 4.73
CA ARG A 496 -28.45 -8.25 5.93
C ARG A 496 -29.72 -9.05 5.64
N GLY A 497 -30.28 -8.93 4.43
CA GLY A 497 -31.52 -9.59 4.05
C GLY A 497 -31.40 -11.13 3.99
N PRO A 498 -32.49 -11.87 4.23
CA PRO A 498 -32.47 -13.33 4.11
C PRO A 498 -32.06 -13.75 2.69
N GLY A 499 -31.11 -14.69 2.58
CA GLY A 499 -30.58 -15.18 1.30
C GLY A 499 -29.60 -14.24 0.58
N ALA A 500 -29.47 -12.97 1.00
CA ALA A 500 -28.63 -11.99 0.29
C ALA A 500 -27.12 -12.34 0.33
N ALA A 501 -26.68 -13.07 1.35
CA ALA A 501 -25.28 -13.46 1.54
C ALA A 501 -24.91 -14.82 0.94
N GLU A 502 -25.87 -15.59 0.39
CA GLU A 502 -25.60 -16.90 -0.22
C GLU A 502 -24.52 -16.87 -1.31
N PRO A 503 -24.48 -15.86 -2.21
CA PRO A 503 -23.41 -15.78 -3.20
C PRO A 503 -22.02 -15.64 -2.57
N ILE A 504 -21.90 -14.90 -1.45
CA ILE A 504 -20.64 -14.70 -0.73
C ILE A 504 -20.15 -15.99 -0.07
N LEU A 505 -21.07 -16.82 0.45
CA LEU A 505 -20.73 -18.11 1.03
C LEU A 505 -20.16 -19.10 0.00
N ASN A 506 -20.59 -19.00 -1.25
CA ASN A 506 -20.17 -19.84 -2.35
C ASN A 506 -18.86 -19.39 -3.03
N GLN A 507 -18.34 -18.20 -2.67
CA GLN A 507 -17.05 -17.73 -3.20
C GLN A 507 -15.87 -18.52 -2.61
N PRO A 508 -14.72 -18.60 -3.30
CA PRO A 508 -13.47 -19.07 -2.70
C PRO A 508 -13.15 -18.31 -1.41
N VAL A 509 -12.42 -18.92 -0.47
CA VAL A 509 -11.94 -18.15 0.70
C VAL A 509 -10.93 -17.11 0.19
N TRP A 510 -10.99 -15.91 0.77
CA TRP A 510 -10.01 -14.83 0.62
C TRP A 510 -10.42 -13.72 1.59
N SER A 511 -9.52 -12.76 1.83
CA SER A 511 -9.73 -11.67 2.80
C SER A 511 -11.05 -10.93 2.59
N GLY A 512 -11.41 -10.59 1.35
CA GLY A 512 -12.65 -9.88 1.04
C GLY A 512 -13.90 -10.65 1.48
N ARG A 513 -14.00 -11.95 1.14
CA ARG A 513 -15.09 -12.82 1.60
C ARG A 513 -15.14 -12.89 3.13
N THR A 514 -14.00 -13.18 3.77
CA THR A 514 -13.94 -13.36 5.23
C THR A 514 -14.35 -12.09 5.97
N GLN A 515 -13.94 -10.91 5.49
CA GLN A 515 -14.32 -9.64 6.08
C GLN A 515 -15.82 -9.32 5.92
N VAL A 516 -16.40 -9.59 4.75
CA VAL A 516 -17.84 -9.37 4.54
C VAL A 516 -18.66 -10.25 5.49
N LEU A 517 -18.29 -11.53 5.64
CA LEU A 517 -18.96 -12.44 6.57
C LEU A 517 -18.76 -12.01 8.03
N ARG A 518 -17.59 -11.51 8.41
CA ARG A 518 -17.32 -10.94 9.74
C ARG A 518 -18.27 -9.78 10.05
N TYR A 519 -18.41 -8.83 9.13
CA TYR A 519 -19.29 -7.68 9.35
C TYR A 519 -20.77 -8.03 9.29
N LEU A 520 -21.16 -8.95 8.39
CA LEU A 520 -22.53 -9.47 8.34
C LEU A 520 -22.91 -10.10 9.68
N ALA A 521 -22.07 -10.99 10.22
CA ALA A 521 -22.29 -11.63 11.52
C ALA A 521 -22.34 -10.64 12.69
N ALA A 522 -21.68 -9.47 12.57
CA ALA A 522 -21.71 -8.43 13.58
C ALA A 522 -22.96 -7.53 13.51
N PHE A 523 -23.71 -7.59 12.41
CA PHE A 523 -24.94 -6.84 12.21
C PHE A 523 -26.22 -7.65 12.39
N THR A 524 -26.14 -8.97 12.24
CA THR A 524 -27.21 -9.94 12.56
C THR A 524 -27.18 -10.28 14.04
#